data_AF-A0A8J8C4I4-F1
#
_entry.id   AF-A0A8J8C4I4-F1
#
_cell.length_a   1.000
_cell.length_b   1.000
_cell.length_c   1.000
_cell.angle_alpha   90.00
_cell.angle_beta   90.00
_cell.angle_gamma   90.00
#
_symmetry.space_group_name_H-M   'P 1'
#
loop_
_entity.id
_entity.type
_entity.pdbx_description
1 polymer ?
#
loop_
_entity_poly.entity_id
_entity_poly.type
_entity_poly.pdbx_seq_one_letter_code
_entity_poly.pdbx_strand_id
1 'polypeptide(L)' 'MAFRLLLLVIGLVELLAPKQMVDFWMGLASKDDDVELRPWVYSVARLEGAVIVLWLLKRRRGRGKAE' A
#
# COMPACT_ATOMS: atom_id res chain seq x y z
N MET A 1 12.49 -13.37 -0.56
CA MET A 1 11.81 -12.87 -1.78
C MET A 1 10.31 -12.65 -1.55
N ALA A 2 9.59 -13.61 -0.94
CA ALA A 2 8.15 -13.52 -0.69
C ALA A 2 7.68 -12.21 -0.04
N PHE A 3 8.32 -11.75 1.03
CA PHE A 3 7.96 -10.49 1.71
C PHE A 3 8.03 -9.25 0.79
N ARG A 4 9.02 -9.19 -0.11
CA ARG A 4 9.15 -8.08 -1.07
C ARG A 4 8.04 -8.13 -2.13
N LEU A 5 7.64 -9.34 -2.52
CA LEU A 5 6.55 -9.54 -3.47
C LEU A 5 5.22 -9.13 -2.85
N LEU A 6 4.98 -9.53 -1.60
CA LEU A 6 3.80 -9.13 -0.83
C LEU A 6 3.73 -7.61 -0.68
N LEU A 7 4.83 -6.97 -0.27
CA LEU A 7 4.90 -5.51 -0.20
C LEU A 7 4.63 -4.83 -1.55
N LEU A 8 5.15 -5.39 -2.65
CA LEU A 8 4.88 -4.85 -3.98
C LEU A 8 3.40 -4.93 -4.34
N VAL A 9 2.77 -6.08 -4.07
CA VAL A 9 1.34 -6.30 -4.31
C VAL A 9 0.50 -5.34 -3.47
N ILE A 10 0.79 -5.24 -2.17
CA ILE A 10 0.10 -4.31 -1.26
C ILE A 10 0.24 -2.87 -1.77
N GLY A 11 1.46 -2.43 -2.06
CA GLY A 11 1.70 -1.07 -2.53
C GLY A 11 1.02 -0.77 -3.88
N LEU A 12 0.91 -1.75 -4.78
CA LEU A 12 0.16 -1.61 -6.03
C LEU A 12 -1.35 -1.51 -5.78
N VAL A 13 -1.89 -2.34 -4.88
CA VAL A 13 -3.32 -2.29 -4.53
C VAL A 13 -3.65 -0.96 -3.86
N GLU A 14 -2.85 -0.47 -2.92
CA GLU A 14 -3.07 0.85 -2.30
C GLU A 14 -2.96 2.01 -3.31
N LEU A 15 -2.05 1.91 -4.28
CA LEU A 15 -1.86 2.95 -5.29
C LEU A 15 -3.02 3.03 -6.29
N LEU A 16 -3.60 1.88 -6.66
CA LEU A 16 -4.62 1.78 -7.71
C LEU A 16 -6.05 1.75 -7.14
N ALA A 17 -6.20 1.12 -5.98
CA ALA A 17 -7.45 0.75 -5.35
C ALA A 17 -7.45 1.09 -3.84
N PRO A 18 -7.07 2.33 -3.43
CA PRO A 18 -6.90 2.68 -2.02
C PRO A 18 -8.19 2.47 -1.21
N LYS A 19 -9.35 2.76 -1.81
CA LYS A 19 -10.65 2.62 -1.14
C LYS A 19 -10.95 1.17 -0.74
N GLN A 20 -10.73 0.23 -1.67
CA GLN A 20 -11.02 -1.18 -1.39
C GLN A 20 -10.10 -1.75 -0.31
N MET A 21 -8.83 -1.35 -0.31
CA MET A 21 -7.88 -1.77 0.74
C MET A 21 -8.25 -1.18 2.10
N VAL A 22 -8.43 0.14 2.17
CA VAL A 22 -8.72 0.83 3.43
C VAL A 22 -10.07 0.39 3.99
N ASP A 23 -11.13 0.33 3.19
CA ASP A 23 -12.48 -0.06 3.64
C ASP A 23 -12.49 -1.50 4.17
N PHE A 24 -11.76 -2.42 3.53
CA PHE A 24 -11.64 -3.81 3.99
C PHE A 24 -10.99 -3.91 5.37
N TRP A 25 -9.83 -3.27 5.55
CA TRP A 25 -9.12 -3.32 6.83
C TRP A 25 -9.87 -2.59 7.94
N MET A 26 -10.48 -1.46 7.62
CA MET A 26 -11.30 -0.72 8.57
C MET A 26 -12.54 -1.50 8.96
N GLY A 27 -13.25 -2.11 8.02
CA GLY A 27 -14.37 -3.00 8.33
C GLY A 27 -13.99 -4.22 9.18
N LEU A 28 -12.73 -4.64 9.18
CA LEU A 28 -12.21 -5.65 10.09
C LEU A 28 -11.84 -5.08 11.46
N ALA A 29 -11.23 -3.91 11.50
CA ALA A 29 -10.68 -3.28 12.70
C ALA A 29 -11.73 -2.57 13.55
N SER A 30 -12.77 -2.00 12.93
CA SER A 30 -13.83 -1.23 13.57
C SER A 30 -15.19 -1.93 13.53
N LYS A 31 -15.22 -3.27 13.68
CA LYS A 31 -16.49 -4.03 13.59
C LYS A 31 -17.55 -3.57 14.60
N ASP A 32 -17.12 -3.15 15.78
CA ASP A 32 -18.00 -2.77 16.89
C ASP A 32 -17.98 -1.25 17.15
N ASP A 33 -17.21 -0.49 16.37
CA ASP A 33 -17.02 0.95 16.52
C ASP A 33 -17.55 1.70 15.30
N ASP A 34 -18.25 2.81 15.52
CA ASP A 34 -18.69 3.69 14.44
C ASP A 34 -17.53 4.60 14.01
N VAL A 35 -16.84 4.21 12.93
CA VAL A 35 -15.66 4.92 12.42
C VAL A 35 -15.93 5.50 11.04
N GLU A 36 -15.98 6.82 10.96
CA GLU A 36 -16.06 7.54 9.69
C GLU A 36 -14.68 7.85 9.11
N LEU A 37 -14.39 7.27 7.94
CA LEU A 37 -13.15 7.53 7.23
C LEU A 37 -13.17 8.88 6.52
N ARG A 38 -12.22 9.73 6.87
CA ARG A 38 -12.04 11.01 6.18
C ARG A 38 -11.54 10.79 4.75
N PRO A 39 -11.97 11.59 3.76
CA PRO A 39 -11.57 11.43 2.36
C PRO A 39 -10.05 11.47 2.12
N TRP A 40 -9.29 12.17 2.98
CA TRP A 40 -7.84 12.27 2.85
C TRP A 40 -7.12 10.95 3.18
N VAL A 41 -7.75 10.03 3.90
CA VAL A 41 -7.16 8.72 4.26
C VAL A 41 -6.83 7.94 2.98
N TYR A 42 -7.74 7.94 2.01
CA TYR A 42 -7.51 7.29 0.72
C TYR A 42 -6.37 7.94 -0.08
N SER A 43 -6.20 9.26 0.04
CA SER A 43 -5.09 9.97 -0.58
C SER A 43 -3.75 9.58 0.05
N VAL A 44 -3.72 9.45 1.38
CA VAL A 44 -2.52 9.01 2.10
C VAL A 44 -2.18 7.55 1.78
N ALA A 45 -3.17 6.65 1.76
CA ALA A 45 -2.97 5.26 1.34
C ALA A 45 -2.40 5.19 -0.08
N ARG A 46 -2.88 6.04 -0.99
CA ARG A 46 -2.35 6.12 -2.35
C ARG A 46 -0.88 6.58 -2.39
N LEU A 47 -0.51 7.54 -1.55
CA LEU A 47 0.87 8.00 -1.41
C LEU A 47 1.77 6.92 -0.79
N GLU A 48 1.29 6.20 0.22
CA GLU A 48 1.99 5.07 0.82
C GLU A 48 2.30 3.99 -0.22
N GLY A 49 1.29 3.57 -0.99
CA GLY A 49 1.46 2.63 -2.09
C GLY A 49 2.50 3.10 -3.11
N ALA A 50 2.47 4.38 -3.50
CA ALA A 50 3.48 4.96 -4.40
C ALA A 50 4.90 4.86 -3.81
N VAL A 51 5.08 5.21 -2.53
CA VAL A 51 6.38 5.16 -1.84
C VAL A 51 6.91 3.72 -1.80
N ILE A 52 6.06 2.74 -1.44
CA ILE A 52 6.44 1.33 -1.38
C ILE A 52 6.90 0.82 -2.75
N VAL A 53 6.10 1.07 -3.79
CA VAL A 53 6.40 0.65 -5.16
C VAL A 53 7.72 1.28 -5.64
N LEU A 54 7.87 2.59 -5.50
CA LEU A 54 9.08 3.31 -5.94
C LEU A 54 10.34 2.84 -5.19
N TRP A 55 10.23 2.59 -3.88
CA TRP A 55 11.34 2.09 -3.08
C TRP A 55 11.78 0.68 -3.52
N LEU A 56 10.83 -0.22 -3.78
CA LEU A 56 11.13 -1.57 -4.27
C LEU A 56 11.75 -1.55 -5.67
N LEU A 57 11.23 -0.71 -6.58
CA LEU A 57 11.79 -0.54 -7.92
C LEU A 57 13.22 0.02 -7.88
N LYS A 58 13.49 1.02 -7.02
CA LYS A 58 14.83 1.59 -6.83
C LYS A 58 15.82 0.52 -6.31
N ARG A 59 15.39 -0.32 -5.35
CA ARG A 59 16.23 -1.43 -4.84
C ARG A 59 16.53 -2.48 -5.90
N ARG A 60 15.59 -2.79 -6.79
CA ARG A 60 15.82 -3.73 -7.91
C ARG A 60 16.85 -3.17 -8.88
N ARG A 61 16.77 -1.88 -9.22
CA ARG A 61 17.72 -1.21 -10.12
C ARG A 61 19.14 -1.11 -9.54
N GLY A 62 19.26 -0.94 -8.22
CA GLY A 62 20.55 -0.94 -7.54
C GLY A 62 21.28 -2.29 -7.57
N ARG A 63 20.54 -3.41 -7.49
CA ARG A 63 21.11 -4.76 -7.66
C ARG A 63 21.60 -5.04 -9.08
N GLY A 64 20.84 -4.65 -10.10
CA GLY A 64 21.23 -4.87 -11.50
C GLY A 64 22.33 -3.96 -12.03
N LYS A 65 22.83 -3.01 -11.23
CA LYS A 65 24.02 -2.18 -11.56
C LYS A 65 25.30 -2.66 -10.88
N ALA A 66 25.21 -3.60 -9.96
CA ALA A 66 26.34 -4.15 -9.20
C ALA A 66 26.77 -5.54 -9.71
N GLU A 67 26.19 -6.01 -10.82
CA GLU A 67 26.55 -7.22 -11.56
C GLU A 67 27.24 -6.84 -12.88
#